data_AF-A0A848B2H3-F1
#
_entry.id   AF-A0A848B2H3-F1
#
_cell.length_a   1.000
_cell.length_b   1.000
_cell.length_c   1.000
_cell.angle_alpha   90.00
_cell.angle_beta   90.00
_cell.angle_gamma   90.00
#
_symmetry.space_group_name_H-M   'P 1'
#
loop_
_entity.id
_entity.type
_entity.pdbx_description
1 polymer ?
#
loop_
_entity_poly.entity_id
_entity_poly.type
_entity_poly.pdbx_seq_one_letter_code
_entity_poly.pdbx_strand_id
1 'polypeptide(L)'
;MIFRIAVREVESWIIADKEGIAEFLNVAVANFTDLPDNISDPKQFIFKVIRHKCRNKKYKEMLPLRGQAIGIEYNPQIVSFITNNWNIENAMNKSPSLKRAIQCFASRLSSI
;
A
#
# COMPACT_ATOMS: atom_id res chain seq x y z
N MET A 1 13.19 17.86 14.51
CA MET A 1 13.06 16.40 14.25
C MET A 1 12.71 16.22 12.78
N ILE A 2 13.43 15.37 12.03
CA ILE A 2 13.09 15.04 10.63
C ILE A 2 12.27 13.75 10.66
N PHE A 3 11.05 13.79 10.14
CA PHE A 3 10.20 12.60 10.09
C PHE A 3 10.62 11.71 8.91
N ARG A 4 11.06 10.48 9.19
CA ARG A 4 11.47 9.49 8.19
C ARG A 4 10.59 8.26 8.32
N ILE A 5 9.90 7.90 7.24
CA ILE A 5 9.10 6.68 7.16
C ILE A 5 9.87 5.65 6.33
N ALA A 6 9.96 4.42 6.82
CA ALA A 6 10.55 3.34 6.04
C ALA A 6 9.64 3.01 4.85
N VAL A 7 10.22 2.82 3.65
CA VAL A 7 9.45 2.46 2.44
C VAL A 7 8.60 1.21 2.65
N ARG A 8 9.16 0.22 3.37
CA ARG A 8 8.45 -1.01 3.77
C ARG A 8 7.18 -0.71 4.57
N GLU A 9 7.23 0.24 5.50
CA GLU A 9 6.04 0.64 6.27
C GLU A 9 5.02 1.32 5.35
N VAL A 10 5.45 2.23 4.47
CA VAL A 10 4.54 2.90 3.52
C VAL A 10 3.79 1.88 2.67
N GLU A 11 4.48 0.88 2.11
CA GLU A 11 3.86 -0.14 1.28
C GLU A 11 2.97 -1.10 2.07
N SER A 12 3.33 -1.39 3.33
CA SER A 12 2.44 -2.10 4.25
C SER A 12 1.14 -1.33 4.51
N TRP A 13 1.23 -0.02 4.75
CA TRP A 13 0.07 0.84 5.00
C TRP A 13 -0.84 0.99 3.78
N ILE A 14 -0.26 1.00 2.58
CA ILE A 14 -1.03 0.95 1.32
C ILE A 14 -1.87 -0.33 1.26
N ILE A 15 -1.29 -1.49 1.60
CA ILE A 15 -1.99 -2.79 1.60
C ILE A 15 -3.04 -2.88 2.70
N ALA A 16 -2.86 -2.15 3.81
CA ALA A 16 -3.75 -2.21 4.96
C ALA A 16 -5.19 -1.80 4.64
N ASP A 17 -5.41 -0.91 3.66
CA ASP A 17 -6.73 -0.73 3.03
C ASP A 17 -6.95 -1.80 1.96
N LYS A 18 -7.16 -3.04 2.42
CA LYS A 18 -7.23 -4.21 1.54
C LYS A 18 -8.44 -4.14 0.59
N GLU A 19 -9.54 -3.56 1.05
CA GLU A 19 -10.76 -3.34 0.27
C GLU A 19 -10.46 -2.36 -0.87
N GLY A 20 -9.89 -1.19 -0.55
CA GLY A 20 -9.58 -0.16 -1.54
C GLY A 20 -8.58 -0.63 -2.59
N ILE A 21 -7.48 -1.28 -2.19
CA ILE A 21 -6.47 -1.75 -3.17
C ILE A 21 -6.99 -2.90 -4.05
N ALA A 22 -7.85 -3.76 -3.51
CA ALA A 22 -8.45 -4.85 -4.28
C ALA A 22 -9.43 -4.32 -5.33
N GLU A 23 -10.27 -3.34 -4.94
CA GLU A 23 -11.15 -2.63 -5.87
C GLU A 23 -10.35 -1.89 -6.94
N PHE A 24 -9.32 -1.12 -6.54
CA PHE A 24 -8.45 -0.38 -7.45
C PHE A 24 -7.82 -1.30 -8.51
N LEU A 25 -7.27 -2.43 -8.10
CA LEU A 25 -6.64 -3.40 -9.02
C LEU A 25 -7.65 -4.31 -9.75
N ASN A 26 -8.94 -4.20 -9.43
CA ASN A 26 -10.02 -5.06 -9.91
C ASN A 26 -9.73 -6.56 -9.70
N VAL A 27 -9.44 -6.93 -8.44
CA VAL A 27 -9.19 -8.30 -8.00
C VAL A 27 -9.99 -8.62 -6.73
N ALA A 28 -10.13 -9.90 -6.39
CA ALA A 28 -10.81 -10.29 -5.17
C ALA A 28 -10.02 -9.85 -3.91
N VAL A 29 -10.72 -9.28 -2.92
CA VAL A 29 -10.16 -8.86 -1.62
C VAL A 29 -9.41 -9.99 -0.91
N ALA A 30 -9.87 -11.24 -1.06
CA ALA A 30 -9.22 -12.43 -0.50
C ALA A 30 -7.78 -12.68 -0.99
N ASN A 31 -7.31 -11.96 -2.01
CA ASN A 31 -5.90 -12.02 -2.43
C ASN A 31 -4.98 -11.17 -1.55
N PHE A 32 -5.54 -10.36 -0.65
CA PHE A 32 -4.81 -9.53 0.31
C PHE A 32 -4.91 -10.10 1.73
N THR A 33 -3.89 -9.85 2.55
CA THR A 33 -3.81 -10.34 3.93
C THR A 33 -4.49 -9.38 4.91
N ASP A 34 -4.99 -9.91 6.03
CA ASP A 34 -5.47 -9.13 7.17
C ASP A 34 -4.34 -8.67 8.11
N LEU A 35 -3.10 -9.11 7.87
CA LEU A 35 -1.92 -8.80 8.69
C LEU A 35 -0.85 -8.06 7.85
N PRO A 36 -1.12 -6.82 7.39
CA PRO A 36 -0.22 -6.08 6.50
C PRO A 36 1.18 -5.88 7.10
N ASP A 37 1.26 -5.53 8.39
CA ASP A 37 2.52 -5.23 9.08
C ASP A 37 3.48 -6.43 9.17
N ASN A 38 2.95 -7.65 9.04
CA ASN A 38 3.71 -8.91 9.09
C ASN A 38 4.28 -9.30 7.72
N ILE A 39 3.94 -8.60 6.64
CA ILE A 39 4.49 -8.88 5.32
C ILE A 39 5.97 -8.48 5.31
N SER A 40 6.86 -9.41 4.98
CA SER A 40 8.31 -9.16 4.93
C SER A 40 8.67 -8.16 3.82
N ASP A 41 8.11 -8.36 2.62
CA ASP A 41 8.30 -7.52 1.44
C ASP A 41 6.93 -7.13 0.82
N PRO A 42 6.33 -6.03 1.30
CA PRO A 42 5.03 -5.54 0.83
C PRO A 42 4.99 -5.24 -0.67
N LYS A 43 6.08 -4.70 -1.23
CA LYS A 43 6.20 -4.43 -2.67
C LYS A 43 6.06 -5.69 -3.49
N GLN A 44 6.83 -6.72 -3.14
CA GLN A 44 6.78 -8.00 -3.84
C GLN A 44 5.43 -8.68 -3.66
N PHE A 45 4.77 -8.48 -2.53
CA PHE A 45 3.39 -8.93 -2.33
C PHE A 45 2.42 -8.28 -3.34
N ILE A 46 2.46 -6.95 -3.49
CA ILE A 46 1.66 -6.23 -4.50
C ILE A 46 1.97 -6.77 -5.90
N PHE A 47 3.26 -6.91 -6.25
CA PHE A 47 3.66 -7.45 -7.56
C PHE A 47 3.15 -8.86 -7.80
N LYS A 48 3.14 -9.73 -6.78
CA LYS A 48 2.60 -11.09 -6.89
C LYS A 48 1.09 -11.06 -7.18
N VAL A 49 0.33 -10.22 -6.46
CA VAL A 49 -1.10 -10.04 -6.73
C VAL A 49 -1.32 -9.53 -8.15
N ILE A 50 -0.61 -8.48 -8.56
CA ILE A 50 -0.72 -7.93 -9.92
C ILE A 50 -0.40 -8.99 -10.97
N ARG A 51 0.71 -9.73 -10.81
CA ARG A 51 1.16 -10.73 -11.77
C ARG A 51 0.15 -11.85 -11.94
N HIS A 52 -0.41 -12.37 -10.86
CA HIS A 52 -1.22 -13.60 -10.89
C HIS A 52 -2.73 -13.37 -10.91
N LYS A 53 -3.21 -12.21 -10.46
CA LYS A 53 -4.64 -11.96 -10.24
C LYS A 53 -5.20 -10.87 -11.14
N CYS A 54 -4.43 -9.81 -11.43
CA CYS A 54 -4.91 -8.74 -12.31
C CYS A 54 -4.99 -9.22 -13.77
N ARG A 55 -6.12 -8.93 -14.42
CA ARG A 55 -6.33 -9.18 -15.86
C ARG A 55 -6.12 -7.93 -16.71
N ASN A 56 -6.29 -6.74 -16.12
CA ASN A 56 -6.12 -5.49 -16.84
C ASN A 56 -4.63 -5.25 -17.16
N LYS A 57 -4.32 -5.05 -18.44
CA LYS A 57 -2.96 -4.80 -18.93
C LYS A 57 -2.35 -3.53 -18.33
N LYS A 58 -3.16 -2.50 -18.06
CA LYS A 58 -2.71 -1.25 -17.42
C LYS A 58 -1.93 -1.52 -16.13
N TYR A 59 -2.40 -2.43 -15.29
CA TYR A 59 -1.73 -2.75 -14.02
C TYR A 59 -0.49 -3.63 -14.21
N LYS A 60 -0.35 -4.34 -15.35
CA LYS A 60 0.85 -5.14 -15.62
C LYS A 60 2.08 -4.27 -15.83
N GLU A 61 1.92 -3.04 -16.31
CA GLU A 61 3.01 -2.07 -16.48
C GLU A 61 3.59 -1.57 -15.15
N MET A 62 2.93 -1.84 -14.02
CA MET A 62 3.46 -1.60 -12.67
C MET A 62 4.54 -2.62 -12.28
N LEU A 63 4.60 -3.77 -12.97
CA LEU A 63 5.58 -4.82 -12.69
C LEU A 63 6.95 -4.43 -13.23
N PRO A 64 8.04 -4.79 -12.51
CA PRO A 64 9.39 -4.52 -12.98
C PRO A 64 9.67 -5.22 -14.32
N LEU A 65 10.27 -4.48 -15.23
CA LEU A 65 10.91 -5.00 -16.44
C LEU A 65 12.38 -5.34 -16.12
N ARG A 66 12.98 -6.24 -16.93
CA ARG A 66 14.34 -6.80 -16.74
C ARG A 66 15.32 -5.80 -16.11
N GLY A 67 15.88 -6.17 -14.95
CA GLY A 67 16.91 -5.40 -14.24
C GLY A 67 16.40 -4.19 -13.43
N GLN A 68 15.12 -3.84 -13.52
CA GLN A 68 14.53 -2.76 -12.75
C GLN A 68 13.88 -3.25 -11.46
N ALA A 69 13.90 -2.41 -10.42
CA ALA A 69 13.27 -2.73 -9.13
C ALA A 69 11.75 -2.57 -9.15
N ILE A 70 11.21 -1.68 -10.00
CA ILE A 70 9.78 -1.37 -10.14
C ILE A 70 9.44 -1.15 -11.62
N GLY A 71 8.17 -1.31 -11.99
CA GLY A 71 7.67 -0.90 -13.31
C GLY A 71 7.47 0.62 -13.38
N ILE A 72 7.49 1.17 -14.60
CA ILE A 72 7.38 2.62 -14.83
C ILE A 72 6.05 3.18 -14.30
N GLU A 73 4.99 2.38 -14.34
CA GLU A 73 3.66 2.75 -13.86
C GLU A 73 3.48 2.51 -12.36
N TYR A 74 4.44 1.95 -11.62
CA TYR A 74 4.24 1.65 -10.20
C TYR A 74 3.92 2.91 -9.39
N ASN A 75 4.81 3.90 -9.41
CA ASN A 75 4.60 5.13 -8.63
C ASN A 75 3.38 5.93 -9.11
N PRO A 76 3.17 6.19 -10.41
CA PRO A 76 1.97 6.89 -10.88
C PRO A 76 0.66 6.24 -10.44
N GLN A 77 0.55 4.92 -10.56
CA GLN A 77 -0.68 4.21 -10.17
C GLN A 77 -0.88 4.20 -8.66
N ILE A 78 0.19 3.99 -7.88
CA ILE A 78 0.11 4.03 -6.41
C ILE A 78 -0.25 5.44 -5.91
N VAL A 79 0.33 6.50 -6.47
CA VAL A 79 -0.06 7.88 -6.13
C VAL A 79 -1.52 8.13 -6.49
N SER A 80 -1.97 7.69 -7.66
CA SER A 80 -3.37 7.80 -8.06
C SER A 80 -4.30 7.07 -7.08
N PHE A 81 -3.94 5.86 -6.65
CA PHE A 81 -4.68 5.11 -5.65
C PHE A 81 -4.75 5.85 -4.30
N ILE A 82 -3.60 6.29 -3.78
CA ILE A 82 -3.52 6.98 -2.48
C ILE A 82 -4.37 8.26 -2.47
N THR A 83 -4.33 9.03 -3.55
CA THR A 83 -5.03 10.33 -3.62
C THR A 83 -6.54 10.19 -3.76
N ASN A 84 -7.01 9.16 -4.47
CA ASN A 84 -8.42 9.10 -4.90
C ASN A 84 -9.24 7.97 -4.26
N ASN A 85 -8.59 6.93 -3.74
CA ASN A 85 -9.27 5.68 -3.36
C ASN A 85 -8.86 5.17 -1.98
N TRP A 86 -7.62 5.40 -1.54
CA TRP A 86 -7.12 4.83 -0.29
C TRP A 86 -7.84 5.39 0.92
N ASN A 87 -8.35 4.49 1.76
CA ASN A 87 -9.10 4.81 2.96
C ASN A 87 -8.23 4.60 4.22
N ILE A 88 -7.93 5.70 4.92
CA ILE A 88 -7.11 5.68 6.12
C ILE A 88 -7.76 4.92 7.29
N GLU A 89 -9.09 4.94 7.42
CA GLU A 89 -9.80 4.27 8.52
C GLU A 89 -9.69 2.75 8.37
N ASN A 90 -9.91 2.23 7.15
CA ASN A 90 -9.69 0.82 6.83
C ASN A 90 -8.25 0.42 7.15
N ALA A 91 -7.28 1.22 6.68
CA ALA A 91 -5.87 0.95 6.90
C ALA A 91 -5.49 0.93 8.39
N MET A 92 -5.98 1.89 9.18
CA MET A 92 -5.71 1.96 10.64
C MET A 92 -6.34 0.80 11.41
N ASN A 93 -7.46 0.25 10.94
CA ASN A 93 -8.09 -0.93 11.55
C ASN A 93 -7.26 -2.21 11.34
N LYS A 94 -6.45 -2.27 10.28
CA LYS A 94 -5.66 -3.45 9.90
C LYS A 94 -4.17 -3.31 10.19
N SER A 95 -3.64 -2.09 10.34
CA SER A 95 -2.22 -1.82 10.62
C SER A 95 -2.02 -1.15 11.99
N PRO A 96 -1.61 -1.92 13.02
CA PRO A 96 -1.18 -1.37 14.30
C PRO A 96 -0.02 -0.36 14.19
N SER A 97 0.92 -0.53 13.23
CA SER A 97 2.02 0.43 13.04
C SER A 97 1.52 1.76 12.51
N LEU A 98 0.61 1.78 11.52
CA LEU A 98 -0.03 3.00 11.02
C LEU A 98 -0.83 3.70 12.11
N LYS A 99 -1.67 2.95 12.84
CA LYS A 99 -2.50 3.51 13.91
C LYS A 99 -1.66 4.26 14.96
N ARG A 100 -0.55 3.66 15.40
CA ARG A 100 0.40 4.30 16.33
C ARG A 100 1.07 5.53 15.71
N ALA A 101 1.46 5.47 14.44
CA ALA A 101 2.07 6.61 13.76
C ALA A 101 1.12 7.81 13.72
N ILE A 102 -0.14 7.60 13.32
CA ILE A 102 -1.18 8.65 13.26
C ILE A 102 -1.48 9.20 14.67
N GLN A 103 -1.63 8.35 15.68
CA GLN A 103 -1.86 8.79 17.06
C GLN A 103 -0.71 9.68 17.58
N CYS A 104 0.54 9.28 17.33
CA CYS A 104 1.72 10.04 17.71
C CYS A 104 1.81 11.40 16.98
N PHE A 105 1.40 11.44 15.71
CA PHE A 105 1.29 12.68 14.96
C PHE A 105 0.23 13.62 15.51
N ALA A 106 -0.98 13.09 15.74
CA ALA A 106 -2.10 13.86 16.26
C ALA A 106 -1.76 14.48 17.62
N SER A 107 -1.17 13.70 18.53
CA SER A 107 -0.79 14.19 19.87
C SER A 107 0.22 15.34 19.81
N ARG A 108 1.09 15.36 18.79
CA ARG A 108 2.09 16.42 18.62
C ARG A 108 1.53 17.69 17.98
N LEU A 109 0.51 17.57 17.13
CA LEU A 109 -0.20 18.72 16.57
C LEU A 109 -1.05 19.44 17.62
N SER A 110 -1.60 18.71 18.59
CA SER A 110 -2.36 19.29 19.72
C SER A 110 -1.48 19.92 20.81
N SER A 111 -0.15 19.81 20.72
CA SER A 111 0.81 20.37 21.68
C SER A 111 1.56 21.61 21.15
N ILE A 112 1.13 22.13 19.99
CA ILE A 112 1.60 23.36 19.35
C ILE A 112 0.42 24.32 19.33
#